data_AF-A0A1A0KYY2-F1
#
_entry.id   AF-A0A1A0KYY2-F1
#
_cell.length_a   1.000
_cell.length_b   1.000
_cell.length_c   1.000
_cell.angle_alpha   90.00
_cell.angle_beta   90.00
_cell.angle_gamma   90.00
#
_symmetry.space_group_name_H-M   'P 1'
#
loop_
_entity.id
_entity.type
_entity.pdbx_description
1 polymer ?
#
loop_
_entity_poly.entity_id
_entity_poly.type
_entity_poly.pdbx_seq_one_letter_code
_entity_poly.pdbx_strand_id
1 'polypeptide(L)'
;MGELWMLEDLEPWPDAPESGGICSPTTLWITPDTMELPDEVCVTITARVEALVVGGRVERVAHIGHGVTTIVGSGDGDTGDVELTGCLLWDHYLWMDFHTEPTGQLRMTRRGSLIQRAISHPTRNPHWFSVTYEGPIEYWAAPRVKPGYDIRWRASTVSLGAA
;
A
#
# COMPACT_ATOMS: atom_id res chain seq x y z
N MET A 1 -3.31 4.05 20.08
CA MET A 1 -2.99 3.02 19.06
C MET A 1 -3.15 3.68 17.72
N GLY A 2 -2.08 3.78 16.94
CA GLY A 2 -2.12 4.39 15.61
C GLY A 2 -2.70 3.41 14.61
N GLU A 3 -3.74 3.85 13.90
CA GLU A 3 -4.26 3.18 12.71
C GLU A 3 -3.44 3.67 11.51
N LEU A 4 -3.03 2.77 10.63
CA LEU A 4 -2.33 3.08 9.39
C LEU A 4 -3.25 2.79 8.21
N TRP A 5 -2.98 3.44 7.09
CA TRP A 5 -3.55 3.07 5.81
C TRP A 5 -2.67 2.05 5.10
N MET A 6 -3.32 1.14 4.38
CA MET A 6 -2.69 0.11 3.57
C MET A 6 -3.42 0.00 2.24
N LEU A 7 -2.69 0.18 1.14
CA LEU A 7 -3.15 -0.14 -0.20
C LEU A 7 -2.87 -1.61 -0.48
N GLU A 8 -3.76 -2.26 -1.21
CA GLU A 8 -3.54 -3.64 -1.66
C GLU A 8 -3.37 -3.62 -3.18
N ASP A 9 -2.34 -4.29 -3.67
CA ASP A 9 -2.19 -4.52 -5.11
C ASP A 9 -3.39 -5.31 -5.66
N LEU A 10 -3.86 -4.93 -6.84
CA LEU A 10 -5.12 -5.40 -7.44
C LEU A 10 -4.98 -6.72 -8.19
N GLU A 11 -3.89 -7.45 -7.99
CA GLU A 11 -3.67 -8.72 -8.66
C GLU A 11 -4.62 -9.82 -8.13
N PRO A 12 -5.19 -10.64 -9.03
CA PRO A 12 -6.21 -11.62 -8.66
C PRO A 12 -5.61 -12.77 -7.83
N TRP A 13 -5.80 -12.73 -6.52
CA TRP A 13 -5.48 -13.84 -5.60
C TRP A 13 -6.69 -14.30 -4.80
N PRO A 14 -6.77 -15.59 -4.40
CA PRO A 14 -7.88 -16.13 -3.62
C PRO A 14 -7.99 -15.56 -2.18
N ASP A 15 -6.89 -15.01 -1.65
CA ASP A 15 -6.83 -14.49 -0.28
C ASP A 15 -7.01 -12.98 -0.30
N ALA A 16 -8.26 -12.52 -0.38
CA ALA A 16 -8.61 -11.14 -0.07
C ALA A 16 -8.96 -11.08 1.43
N PRO A 17 -8.01 -10.79 2.35
CA PRO A 17 -8.27 -10.83 3.78
C PRO A 17 -9.46 -9.92 4.12
N GLU A 18 -10.48 -10.48 4.76
CA GLU A 18 -11.65 -9.71 5.17
C GLU A 18 -11.33 -8.81 6.37
N SER A 19 -12.23 -7.88 6.70
CA SER A 19 -12.11 -7.10 7.94
C SER A 19 -11.93 -8.03 9.15
N GLY A 20 -10.96 -7.73 10.01
CA GLY A 20 -10.54 -8.60 11.11
C GLY A 20 -9.52 -9.67 10.74
N GLY A 21 -9.21 -9.84 9.44
CA GLY A 21 -8.14 -10.70 8.96
C GLY A 21 -6.75 -10.23 9.38
N ILE A 22 -5.84 -11.19 9.52
CA ILE A 22 -4.42 -10.97 9.76
C ILE A 22 -3.72 -11.08 8.41
N CYS A 23 -2.93 -10.08 8.03
CA CYS A 23 -2.07 -10.14 6.85
C CYS A 23 -0.59 -10.20 7.24
N SER A 24 0.17 -11.00 6.47
CA SER A 24 1.63 -10.98 6.51
C SER A 24 2.13 -9.66 5.92
N PRO A 25 3.19 -9.05 6.48
CA PRO A 25 3.57 -7.69 6.17
C PRO A 25 4.52 -7.66 4.98
N THR A 26 4.18 -8.25 3.84
CA THR A 26 4.90 -8.01 2.58
C THR A 26 4.60 -6.57 2.12
N THR A 27 5.13 -5.60 2.87
CA THR A 27 4.71 -4.22 2.85
C THR A 27 5.84 -3.29 2.49
N LEU A 28 5.53 -2.34 1.62
CA LEU A 28 6.36 -1.22 1.21
C LEU A 28 5.71 0.08 1.69
N TRP A 29 6.49 1.02 2.22
CA TRP A 29 6.03 2.36 2.50
C TRP A 29 6.01 3.21 1.22
N ILE A 30 4.85 3.78 0.91
CA ILE A 30 4.65 4.62 -0.27
C ILE A 30 4.45 6.07 0.16
N THR A 31 5.15 6.98 -0.49
CA THR A 31 4.98 8.42 -0.28
C THR A 31 3.87 9.00 -1.18
N PRO A 32 3.20 10.09 -0.76
CA PRO A 32 2.08 10.68 -1.50
C PRO A 32 2.41 10.96 -2.97
N ASP A 33 3.62 11.47 -3.23
CA ASP A 33 4.08 11.88 -4.56
C ASP A 33 4.30 10.70 -5.51
N THR A 34 4.57 9.51 -4.98
CA THR A 34 4.87 8.32 -5.81
C THR A 34 3.63 7.82 -6.55
N MET A 35 2.44 7.99 -5.96
CA MET A 35 1.21 7.36 -6.44
C MET A 35 0.00 8.30 -6.50
N GLU A 36 0.24 9.62 -6.42
CA GLU A 36 -0.81 10.66 -6.42
C GLU A 36 -1.88 10.39 -5.35
N LEU A 37 -1.44 9.96 -4.16
CA LEU A 37 -2.35 9.53 -3.10
C LEU A 37 -3.12 10.72 -2.52
N PRO A 38 -4.42 10.58 -2.25
CA PRO A 38 -5.16 11.62 -1.54
C PRO A 38 -4.70 11.71 -0.08
N ASP A 39 -4.66 12.93 0.47
CA ASP A 39 -4.23 13.19 1.85
C ASP A 39 -4.94 12.31 2.89
N GLU A 40 -6.21 11.94 2.64
CA GLU A 40 -7.01 11.10 3.53
C GLU A 40 -6.36 9.73 3.82
N VAL A 41 -5.62 9.16 2.87
CA VAL A 41 -4.94 7.87 3.05
C VAL A 41 -3.47 8.00 3.47
N CYS A 42 -2.98 9.21 3.68
CA CYS A 42 -1.61 9.46 4.10
C CYS A 42 -1.56 9.76 5.61
N VAL A 43 -0.62 9.14 6.31
CA VAL A 43 -0.35 9.38 7.71
C VAL A 43 1.12 9.71 7.91
N THR A 44 1.41 10.56 8.89
CA THR A 44 2.77 10.85 9.33
C THR A 44 3.05 10.06 10.61
N ILE A 45 4.11 9.25 10.57
CA ILE A 45 4.59 8.46 11.71
C ILE A 45 6.08 8.67 11.92
N THR A 46 6.54 8.52 13.16
CA THR A 46 7.97 8.38 13.45
C THR A 46 8.33 6.90 13.45
N ALA A 47 9.34 6.50 12.67
CA ALA A 47 9.82 5.14 12.59
C ALA A 47 11.35 5.08 12.70
N ARG A 48 11.86 3.96 13.19
CA ARG A 48 13.31 3.69 13.14
C ARG A 48 13.64 3.05 11.80
N VAL A 49 14.45 3.70 10.98
CA VAL A 49 14.91 3.16 9.69
C VAL A 49 16.32 2.58 9.82
N GLU A 50 16.48 1.34 9.38
CA GLU A 50 17.75 0.63 9.26
C GLU A 50 18.12 0.46 7.78
N ALA A 51 19.41 0.53 7.47
CA ALA A 51 19.97 0.16 6.17
C ALA A 51 20.65 -1.21 6.27
N LEU A 52 20.20 -2.14 5.44
CA LEU A 52 20.68 -3.53 5.39
C LEU A 52 21.42 -3.78 4.08
N VAL A 53 22.59 -4.40 4.15
CA VAL A 53 23.30 -4.85 2.94
C VAL A 53 22.89 -6.30 2.64
N VAL A 54 22.12 -6.48 1.58
CA VAL A 54 21.59 -7.80 1.16
C VAL A 54 21.88 -7.99 -0.31
N GLY A 55 22.48 -9.12 -0.69
CA GLY A 55 22.77 -9.42 -2.11
C GLY A 55 23.66 -8.38 -2.82
N GLY A 56 24.48 -7.63 -2.07
CA GLY A 56 25.34 -6.57 -2.63
C GLY A 56 24.65 -5.23 -2.87
N ARG A 57 23.38 -5.08 -2.47
CA ARG A 57 22.63 -3.81 -2.49
C ARG A 57 22.24 -3.39 -1.08
N VAL A 58 21.99 -2.11 -0.90
CA VAL A 58 21.42 -1.56 0.33
C VAL A 58 19.91 -1.53 0.20
N GLU A 59 19.21 -2.16 1.15
CA GLU A 59 17.77 -2.07 1.33
C GLU A 59 17.49 -1.34 2.65
N ARG A 60 16.44 -0.51 2.68
CA ARG A 60 16.08 0.26 3.86
C ARG A 60 14.76 -0.24 4.44
N VAL A 61 14.76 -0.51 5.74
CA VAL A 61 13.65 -1.10 6.48
C VAL A 61 13.24 -0.17 7.60
N ALA A 62 11.96 0.17 7.68
CA ALA A 62 11.40 0.90 8.80
C ALA A 62 10.76 -0.06 9.81
N HIS A 63 11.09 0.14 11.09
CA HIS A 63 10.40 -0.45 12.23
C HIS A 63 9.30 0.51 12.68
N ILE A 64 8.06 0.12 12.45
CA ILE A 64 6.88 0.98 12.66
C ILE A 64 6.11 0.64 13.95
N GLY A 65 6.63 -0.30 14.74
CA GLY A 65 6.12 -0.66 16.06
C GLY A 65 5.55 -2.08 16.12
N HIS A 66 5.46 -2.63 17.34
CA HIS A 66 4.89 -3.97 17.60
C HIS A 66 5.52 -5.12 16.79
N GLY A 67 6.83 -5.02 16.50
CA GLY A 67 7.53 -6.01 15.68
C GLY A 67 7.18 -5.95 14.19
N VAL A 68 6.40 -4.95 13.77
CA VAL A 68 6.08 -4.72 12.36
C VAL A 68 7.21 -3.94 11.70
N THR A 69 7.65 -4.45 10.54
CA THR A 69 8.57 -3.77 9.64
C THR A 69 7.99 -3.60 8.25
N THR A 70 8.48 -2.60 7.52
CA THR A 70 8.14 -2.33 6.12
C THR A 70 9.37 -1.85 5.36
N ILE A 71 9.46 -2.15 4.06
CA ILE A 71 10.50 -1.58 3.21
C ILE A 71 10.22 -0.09 3.00
N VAL A 72 11.23 0.77 2.99
CA VAL A 72 11.08 2.21 2.62
C VAL A 72 11.86 2.60 1.37
N GLY A 73 12.54 1.63 0.74
CA GLY A 73 13.27 1.78 -0.52
C GLY A 73 14.62 1.08 -0.49
N SER A 74 15.43 1.34 -1.51
CA SER A 74 16.81 0.86 -1.63
C SER A 74 17.79 2.00 -1.86
N GLY A 75 19.08 1.73 -1.69
CA GLY A 75 20.16 2.70 -1.88
C GLY A 75 20.24 3.74 -0.77
N ASP A 76 20.68 4.94 -1.15
CA ASP A 76 20.88 6.06 -0.22
C ASP A 76 19.55 6.60 0.33
N GLY A 77 19.58 7.10 1.56
CA GLY A 77 18.46 7.76 2.20
C GLY A 77 18.61 7.81 3.71
N ASP A 78 17.63 8.41 4.37
CA ASP A 78 17.68 8.62 5.81
C ASP A 78 17.62 7.31 6.58
N THR A 79 18.39 7.25 7.67
CA THR A 79 18.44 6.16 8.64
C THR A 79 18.38 6.73 10.05
N GLY A 80 18.02 5.91 11.03
CA GLY A 80 17.76 6.37 12.38
C GLY A 80 16.29 6.70 12.60
N ASP A 81 15.99 7.67 13.46
CA ASP A 81 14.60 8.04 13.73
C ASP A 81 14.15 9.04 12.66
N VAL A 82 13.19 8.64 11.84
CA VAL A 82 12.75 9.37 10.64
C VAL A 82 11.24 9.55 10.69
N GLU A 83 10.76 10.73 10.26
CA GLU A 83 9.34 10.95 9.99
C GLU A 83 8.98 10.45 8.60
N LEU A 84 8.09 9.46 8.54
CA LEU A 84 7.57 8.89 7.31
C LEU A 84 6.15 9.41 7.09
N THR A 85 5.90 10.02 5.93
CA THR A 85 4.56 10.43 5.51
C THR A 85 4.12 9.60 4.32
N GLY A 86 2.93 9.01 4.39
CA GLY A 86 2.44 8.08 3.37
C GLY A 86 1.58 6.97 3.93
N CYS A 87 1.60 5.82 3.29
CA CYS A 87 0.86 4.64 3.71
C CYS A 87 1.64 3.35 3.42
N LEU A 88 1.14 2.23 3.92
CA LEU A 88 1.62 0.92 3.51
C LEU A 88 1.06 0.57 2.13
N LEU A 89 1.83 -0.16 1.35
CA LEU A 89 1.40 -0.91 0.18
C LEU A 89 1.69 -2.38 0.48
N TRP A 90 0.65 -3.18 0.46
CA TRP A 90 0.75 -4.63 0.56
C TRP A 90 0.92 -5.21 -0.84
N ASP A 91 2.09 -5.80 -1.06
CA ASP A 91 2.54 -6.32 -2.34
C ASP A 91 3.09 -7.74 -2.11
N HIS A 92 2.50 -8.72 -2.78
CA HIS A 92 2.92 -10.13 -2.70
C HIS A 92 4.20 -10.43 -3.48
N TYR A 93 4.56 -9.55 -4.42
CA TYR A 93 5.73 -9.66 -5.28
C TYR A 93 6.89 -8.77 -4.82
N LEU A 94 6.80 -8.21 -3.62
CA LEU A 94 7.87 -7.41 -3.04
C LEU A 94 9.23 -8.13 -3.05
N TRP A 95 9.22 -9.47 -2.98
CA TRP A 95 10.42 -10.33 -3.06
C TRP A 95 11.15 -10.27 -4.41
N MET A 96 10.49 -9.83 -5.48
CA MET A 96 11.12 -9.65 -6.80
C MET A 96 12.05 -8.45 -6.81
N ASP A 97 11.72 -7.41 -6.04
CA ASP A 97 12.49 -6.17 -5.96
C ASP A 97 13.39 -6.10 -4.72
N PHE A 98 12.98 -6.72 -3.62
CA PHE A 98 13.65 -6.70 -2.32
C PHE A 98 13.92 -8.11 -1.80
N HIS A 99 15.06 -8.31 -1.14
CA HIS A 99 15.44 -9.61 -0.56
C HIS A 99 15.14 -9.65 0.94
N THR A 100 14.95 -8.48 1.56
CA THR A 100 14.51 -8.38 2.94
C THR A 100 13.02 -8.65 3.03
N GLU A 101 12.66 -9.68 3.79
CA GLU A 101 11.27 -9.97 4.13
C GLU A 101 10.85 -9.08 5.31
N PRO A 102 9.82 -8.22 5.15
CA PRO A 102 9.31 -7.50 6.30
C PRO A 102 8.53 -8.44 7.22
N THR A 103 8.44 -8.05 8.48
CA THR A 103 8.04 -8.90 9.60
C THR A 103 6.92 -8.27 10.41
N GLY A 104 6.26 -9.07 11.25
CA GLY A 104 5.16 -8.64 12.10
C GLY A 104 3.79 -9.10 11.61
N GLN A 105 2.73 -8.52 12.18
CA GLN A 105 1.35 -8.80 11.82
C GLN A 105 0.53 -7.51 11.83
N LEU A 106 -0.33 -7.38 10.83
CA LEU A 106 -1.27 -6.29 10.71
C LEU A 106 -2.68 -6.86 10.80
N ARG A 107 -3.55 -6.17 11.54
CA ARG A 107 -4.97 -6.50 11.60
C ARG A 107 -5.76 -5.48 10.80
N MET A 108 -6.51 -5.97 9.82
CA MET A 108 -7.39 -5.11 9.04
C MET A 108 -8.59 -4.65 9.86
N THR A 109 -8.86 -3.36 9.87
CA THR A 109 -9.95 -2.76 10.64
C THR A 109 -11.10 -2.32 9.74
N ARG A 110 -10.83 -1.74 8.57
CA ARG A 110 -11.85 -1.31 7.59
C ARG A 110 -11.35 -1.50 6.16
N ARG A 111 -12.29 -1.61 5.23
CA ARG A 111 -12.03 -1.69 3.79
C ARG A 111 -12.79 -0.61 3.02
N GLY A 112 -12.20 -0.20 1.92
CA GLY A 112 -12.74 0.70 0.91
C GLY A 112 -11.93 0.58 -0.37
N SER A 113 -11.94 1.61 -1.18
CA SER A 113 -11.21 1.64 -2.44
C SER A 113 -10.80 3.07 -2.78
N LEU A 114 -9.62 3.22 -3.36
CA LEU A 114 -9.28 4.42 -4.09
C LEU A 114 -9.88 4.31 -5.48
N ILE A 115 -10.74 5.26 -5.84
CA ILE A 115 -11.44 5.29 -7.12
C ILE A 115 -11.05 6.54 -7.90
N GLN A 116 -11.14 6.45 -9.22
CA GLN A 116 -10.90 7.58 -10.10
C GLN A 116 -11.87 7.52 -11.27
N ARG A 117 -12.27 8.69 -11.78
CA ARG A 117 -13.16 8.75 -12.95
C ARG A 117 -12.46 8.07 -14.13
N ALA A 118 -13.20 7.19 -14.79
CA ALA A 118 -12.68 6.36 -15.86
C ALA A 118 -13.48 6.56 -17.14
N ILE A 119 -12.77 6.74 -18.25
CA ILE A 119 -13.33 6.81 -19.60
C ILE A 119 -12.83 5.59 -20.37
N SER A 120 -13.77 4.70 -20.69
CA SER A 120 -13.48 3.51 -21.49
C SER A 120 -13.53 3.84 -22.98
N HIS A 121 -12.45 3.53 -23.68
CA HIS A 121 -12.34 3.65 -25.12
C HIS A 121 -12.33 2.26 -25.75
N PRO A 122 -13.20 1.97 -26.73
CA PRO A 122 -13.16 0.71 -27.45
C PRO A 122 -11.80 0.49 -28.11
N THR A 123 -11.29 -0.74 -28.03
CA THR A 123 -10.07 -1.13 -28.76
C THR A 123 -10.42 -1.85 -30.07
N ARG A 124 -9.41 -2.28 -30.82
CA ARG A 124 -9.61 -3.15 -32.00
C ARG A 124 -10.22 -4.51 -31.63
N ASN A 125 -10.04 -4.97 -30.39
CA ASN A 125 -10.70 -6.16 -29.87
C ASN A 125 -12.04 -5.75 -29.23
N PRO A 126 -13.19 -6.24 -29.72
CA PRO A 126 -14.51 -5.81 -29.26
C PRO A 126 -14.81 -6.12 -27.80
N HIS A 127 -14.01 -6.97 -27.16
CA HIS A 127 -14.16 -7.33 -25.74
C HIS A 127 -13.25 -6.53 -24.81
N TRP A 128 -12.38 -5.68 -25.35
CA TRP A 128 -11.40 -4.93 -24.57
C TRP A 128 -11.57 -3.42 -24.73
N PHE A 129 -11.30 -2.72 -23.63
CA PHE A 129 -11.32 -1.28 -23.56
C PHE A 129 -9.97 -0.80 -23.04
N SER A 130 -9.47 0.31 -23.59
CA SER A 130 -8.43 1.09 -22.93
C SER A 130 -9.10 2.12 -22.04
N VAL A 131 -8.56 2.38 -20.86
CA VAL A 131 -9.12 3.33 -19.91
C VAL A 131 -8.23 4.55 -19.82
N THR A 132 -8.83 5.73 -19.94
CA THR A 132 -8.19 7.00 -19.57
C THR A 132 -8.81 7.48 -18.26
N TYR A 133 -7.96 7.90 -17.33
CA TYR A 133 -8.38 8.41 -16.04
C TYR A 133 -8.41 9.94 -16.04
N GLU A 134 -9.40 10.49 -15.36
CA GLU A 134 -9.58 11.94 -15.22
C GLU A 134 -9.77 12.35 -13.76
N GLY A 135 -9.24 13.52 -13.41
CA GLY A 135 -9.42 14.10 -12.08
C GLY A 135 -8.63 13.38 -10.98
N PRO A 136 -8.81 13.79 -9.72
CA PRO A 136 -8.07 13.24 -8.59
C PRO A 136 -8.55 11.82 -8.25
N ILE A 137 -7.67 11.09 -7.55
CA ILE A 137 -8.04 9.85 -6.86
C ILE A 137 -8.82 10.22 -5.59
N GLU A 138 -9.91 9.49 -5.32
CA GLU A 138 -10.80 9.70 -4.18
C GLU A 138 -10.94 8.41 -3.36
N TYR A 139 -11.02 8.52 -2.03
CA TYR A 139 -11.38 7.39 -1.18
C TYR A 139 -12.89 7.12 -1.22
N TRP A 140 -13.25 5.84 -1.32
CA TRP A 140 -14.63 5.38 -1.41
C TRP A 140 -14.84 4.14 -0.54
N ALA A 141 -15.62 4.30 0.53
CA ALA A 141 -15.87 3.23 1.50
C ALA A 141 -16.97 2.24 1.07
N ALA A 142 -17.76 2.53 0.04
CA ALA A 142 -18.90 1.68 -0.32
C ALA A 142 -18.45 0.46 -1.16
N PRO A 143 -19.13 -0.70 -1.02
CA PRO A 143 -18.71 -1.94 -1.68
C PRO A 143 -18.86 -1.89 -3.21
N ARG A 144 -19.76 -1.03 -3.72
CA ARG A 144 -19.96 -0.82 -5.16
C ARG A 144 -19.34 0.50 -5.56
N VAL A 145 -18.54 0.44 -6.62
CA VAL A 145 -17.94 1.62 -7.25
C VAL A 145 -19.04 2.46 -7.88
N LYS A 146 -18.87 3.79 -7.83
CA LYS A 146 -19.76 4.75 -8.46
C LYS A 146 -19.75 4.55 -9.99
N PRO A 147 -20.89 4.66 -10.70
CA PRO A 147 -20.91 4.64 -12.16
C PRO A 147 -19.95 5.67 -12.76
N GLY A 148 -19.16 5.25 -13.76
CA GLY A 148 -18.16 6.09 -14.42
C GLY A 148 -16.83 6.25 -13.66
N TYR A 149 -16.62 5.45 -12.61
CA TYR A 149 -15.36 5.37 -11.88
C TYR A 149 -14.85 3.93 -11.90
N ASP A 150 -13.52 3.78 -11.88
CA ASP A 150 -12.84 2.51 -11.70
C ASP A 150 -12.02 2.52 -10.41
N ILE A 151 -11.69 1.33 -9.92
CA ILE A 151 -10.82 1.14 -8.76
C ILE A 151 -9.37 1.29 -9.22
N ARG A 152 -8.62 2.16 -8.54
CA ARG A 152 -7.17 2.28 -8.69
C ARG A 152 -6.44 1.39 -7.70
N TRP A 153 -6.94 1.33 -6.46
CA TRP A 153 -6.41 0.50 -5.37
C TRP A 153 -7.52 0.03 -4.45
N ARG A 154 -7.39 -1.16 -3.85
CA ARG A 154 -8.10 -1.43 -2.60
C ARG A 154 -7.39 -0.68 -1.49
N ALA A 155 -8.17 -0.07 -0.60
CA ALA A 155 -7.63 0.72 0.50
C ALA A 155 -8.26 0.25 1.79
N SER A 156 -7.41 -0.07 2.75
CA SER A 156 -7.81 -0.64 4.03
C SER A 156 -7.10 0.12 5.15
N THR A 157 -7.78 0.28 6.27
CA THR A 157 -7.11 0.70 7.50
C THR A 157 -6.66 -0.53 8.26
N VAL A 158 -5.49 -0.43 8.90
CA VAL A 158 -4.89 -1.51 9.68
C VAL A 158 -4.42 -1.01 11.03
N SER A 159 -4.55 -1.85 12.04
CA SER A 159 -3.99 -1.58 13.36
C SER A 159 -2.72 -2.40 13.57
N LEU A 160 -1.70 -1.76 14.14
CA LEU A 160 -0.55 -2.44 14.72
C LEU A 160 -1.02 -3.17 15.98
N GLY A 161 -0.94 -4.49 16.01
CA GLY A 161 -1.49 -5.30 17.10
C GLY A 161 -0.56 -6.45 17.48
N ALA A 162 -0.24 -6.53 18.77
CA ALA A 162 0.31 -7.72 19.38
C ALA A 162 -0.67 -8.89 19.24
N ALA A 163 -0.12 -10.09 19.04
CA ALA A 163 -0.82 -11.36 19.01
C ALA A 163 -1.84 -11.53 20.15
#